data_AF-A0A7V8WRT8-F1
#
_entry.id   AF-A0A7V8WRT8-F1
#
_cell.length_a   1.000
_cell.length_b   1.000
_cell.length_c   1.000
_cell.angle_alpha   90.00
_cell.angle_beta   90.00
_cell.angle_gamma   90.00
#
_symmetry.space_group_name_H-M   'P 1'
#
loop_
_entity.id
_entity.type
_entity.pdbx_description
1 polymer ?
#
loop_
_entity_poly.entity_id
_entity_poly.type
_entity_poly.pdbx_seq_one_letter_code
_entity_poly.pdbx_strand_id
1 'polypeptide(L)'
;MSPKSRRSAGILLVLFPAAIYGGVSLLRMLIDDPAYQANALRQDLWRAGHAHAGVLLVLSLVVLSYVDEANLPEGWKGFIRSAIPASAILLPVAFFLSVVSPDATEPNALIYLAYVGAVVLAIGLIALGVGLIRREDTVPGGTGDERPPATPATRLR
;
A
#
# COMPACT_ATOMS: atom_id res chain seq x y z
N MET A 1 16.01 0.35 -0.24
CA MET A 1 14.91 -0.13 0.62
C MET A 1 15.43 -0.43 2.03
N SER A 2 14.79 0.11 3.06
CA SER A 2 15.13 -0.07 4.47
C SER A 2 14.74 -1.47 5.00
N PRO A 3 15.32 -1.93 6.13
CA PRO A 3 14.94 -3.22 6.73
C PRO A 3 13.45 -3.34 7.07
N LYS A 4 12.82 -2.24 7.51
CA LYS A 4 11.38 -2.18 7.81
C LYS A 4 10.55 -2.41 6.55
N SER A 5 10.85 -1.66 5.48
CA SER A 5 10.15 -1.79 4.20
C SER A 5 10.38 -3.18 3.59
N ARG A 6 11.60 -3.73 3.66
CA ARG A 6 11.92 -5.10 3.19
C ARG A 6 11.11 -6.17 3.94
N ARG A 7 10.99 -6.04 5.27
CA ARG A 7 10.18 -6.97 6.08
C ARG A 7 8.70 -6.89 5.69
N SER A 8 8.16 -5.69 5.52
CA SER A 8 6.77 -5.51 5.06
C SER A 8 6.54 -6.14 3.70
N ALA A 9 7.43 -5.94 2.73
CA ALA A 9 7.32 -6.58 1.42
C ALA A 9 7.35 -8.11 1.50
N GLY A 10 8.24 -8.68 2.32
CA GLY A 10 8.27 -10.13 2.55
C GLY A 10 6.95 -10.67 3.10
N ILE A 11 6.34 -9.98 4.07
CA ILE A 11 5.03 -10.36 4.62
C ILE A 11 3.94 -10.28 3.54
N LEU A 12 3.91 -9.19 2.76
CA LEU A 12 2.92 -9.00 1.71
C LEU A 12 3.01 -10.06 0.62
N LEU A 13 4.21 -10.48 0.24
CA LEU A 13 4.42 -11.55 -0.73
C LEU A 13 3.93 -12.90 -0.20
N VAL A 14 4.11 -13.18 1.09
CA VAL A 14 3.56 -14.39 1.73
C VAL A 14 2.02 -14.34 1.78
N LEU A 15 1.42 -13.15 1.92
CA LEU A 15 -0.03 -12.97 1.93
C LEU A 15 -0.65 -12.94 0.53
N PHE A 16 0.11 -12.60 -0.51
CA PHE A 16 -0.37 -12.46 -1.89
C PHE A 16 -1.16 -13.69 -2.42
N PRO A 17 -0.77 -14.94 -2.11
CA PRO A 17 -1.56 -16.12 -2.45
C PRO A 17 -3.02 -16.08 -1.97
N ALA A 18 -3.36 -15.33 -0.92
CA ALA A 18 -4.76 -15.16 -0.51
C ALA A 18 -5.60 -14.45 -1.58
N ALA A 19 -5.03 -13.47 -2.30
CA ALA A 19 -5.70 -12.83 -3.43
C ALA A 19 -5.86 -13.80 -4.61
N ILE A 20 -4.86 -14.65 -4.87
CA ILE A 20 -4.94 -15.72 -5.88
C ILE A 20 -6.07 -16.68 -5.55
N TYR A 21 -6.14 -17.14 -4.29
CA TYR A 21 -7.23 -17.98 -3.82
C TYR A 21 -8.60 -17.32 -4.02
N GLY A 22 -8.73 -16.02 -3.72
CA GLY A 22 -9.96 -15.26 -4.00
C GLY A 22 -10.36 -15.29 -5.48
N GLY A 23 -9.40 -15.20 -6.40
CA GLY A 23 -9.65 -15.30 -7.84
C GLY A 23 -10.12 -16.69 -8.26
N VAL A 24 -9.51 -17.76 -7.71
CA VAL A 24 -9.96 -19.14 -7.94
C VAL A 24 -11.37 -19.37 -7.39
N SER A 25 -11.68 -18.84 -6.20
CA SER A 25 -13.03 -18.92 -5.62
C SER A 25 -14.07 -18.20 -6.48
N LEU A 26 -13.75 -17.00 -6.99
CA LEU A 26 -14.58 -16.29 -7.94
C LEU A 26 -14.84 -17.10 -9.21
N LEU A 27 -13.79 -17.68 -9.79
CA LEU A 27 -13.91 -18.52 -10.98
C LEU A 27 -14.81 -19.74 -10.72
N ARG A 28 -14.64 -20.41 -9.58
CA ARG A 28 -15.49 -21.54 -9.18
C ARG A 28 -16.94 -21.15 -9.01
N MET A 29 -17.24 -20.06 -8.30
CA MET A 29 -18.63 -19.58 -8.19
C MET A 29 -19.20 -19.16 -9.55
N LEU A 30 -18.34 -18.62 -10.44
CA LEU A 30 -18.77 -18.23 -11.77
C LEU A 30 -19.19 -19.45 -12.62
N ILE A 31 -18.51 -20.58 -12.48
CA ILE A 31 -18.76 -21.79 -13.27
C ILE A 31 -19.84 -22.67 -12.60
N ASP A 32 -19.80 -22.81 -11.28
CA ASP A 32 -20.48 -23.89 -10.55
C ASP A 32 -21.55 -23.42 -9.54
N ASP A 33 -21.76 -22.11 -9.32
CA ASP A 33 -22.74 -21.58 -8.36
C ASP A 33 -23.89 -20.81 -9.05
N PRO A 34 -25.06 -21.46 -9.30
CA PRO A 34 -26.23 -20.80 -9.88
C PRO A 34 -26.77 -19.63 -9.06
N ALA A 35 -26.63 -19.66 -7.74
CA ALA A 35 -27.12 -18.58 -6.88
C ALA A 35 -26.23 -17.33 -7.00
N TYR A 36 -24.92 -17.53 -7.19
CA TYR A 36 -24.02 -16.44 -7.58
C TYR A 36 -24.36 -15.87 -8.96
N GLN A 37 -24.71 -16.72 -9.94
CA GLN A 37 -25.14 -16.26 -11.27
C GLN A 37 -26.44 -15.44 -11.24
N ALA A 38 -27.36 -15.80 -10.34
CA ALA A 38 -28.65 -15.14 -10.22
C ALA A 38 -28.59 -13.78 -9.50
N ASN A 39 -27.49 -13.44 -8.83
CA ASN A 39 -27.36 -12.23 -8.02
C ASN A 39 -26.29 -11.27 -8.55
N ALA A 40 -26.71 -10.27 -9.34
CA ALA A 40 -25.82 -9.27 -9.93
C ALA A 40 -25.07 -8.43 -8.88
N LEU A 41 -25.74 -8.02 -7.80
CA LEU A 41 -25.11 -7.27 -6.71
C LEU A 41 -23.95 -8.05 -6.07
N ARG A 42 -24.18 -9.34 -5.82
CA ARG A 42 -23.15 -10.24 -5.28
C ARG A 42 -21.99 -10.41 -6.27
N GLN A 43 -22.26 -10.51 -7.56
CA GLN A 43 -21.20 -10.57 -8.58
C GLN A 43 -20.34 -9.31 -8.59
N ASP A 44 -20.96 -8.14 -8.60
CA ASP A 44 -20.26 -6.86 -8.70
C ASP A 44 -19.37 -6.63 -7.47
N LEU A 45 -19.92 -6.85 -6.27
CA LEU A 45 -19.15 -6.66 -5.03
C LEU A 45 -18.03 -7.70 -4.89
N TRP A 46 -18.26 -8.97 -5.20
CA TRP A 46 -17.17 -9.95 -5.13
C TRP A 46 -16.08 -9.71 -6.18
N ARG A 47 -16.44 -9.28 -7.41
CA ARG A 47 -15.46 -8.86 -8.41
C ARG A 47 -14.66 -7.64 -7.94
N ALA A 48 -15.33 -6.63 -7.37
CA ALA A 48 -14.68 -5.46 -6.80
C ALA A 48 -13.74 -5.84 -5.63
N GLY A 49 -14.16 -6.75 -4.76
CA GLY A 49 -13.37 -7.28 -3.66
C GLY A 49 -12.08 -7.94 -4.12
N HIS A 50 -12.16 -8.84 -5.10
CA HIS A 50 -10.96 -9.49 -5.64
C HIS A 50 -10.04 -8.51 -6.37
N ALA A 51 -10.60 -7.60 -7.18
CA ALA A 51 -9.82 -6.59 -7.89
C ALA A 51 -9.04 -5.71 -6.91
N HIS A 52 -9.70 -5.19 -5.87
CA HIS A 52 -9.04 -4.35 -4.86
C HIS A 52 -8.01 -5.13 -4.03
N ALA A 53 -8.26 -6.39 -3.70
CA ALA A 53 -7.28 -7.22 -2.99
C ALA A 53 -5.97 -7.35 -3.78
N GLY A 54 -6.06 -7.68 -5.07
CA GLY A 54 -4.89 -7.83 -5.93
C GLY A 54 -4.16 -6.51 -6.17
N VAL A 55 -4.86 -5.49 -6.67
CA VAL A 55 -4.24 -4.22 -7.07
C VAL A 55 -3.65 -3.47 -5.87
N LEU A 56 -4.29 -3.50 -4.70
CA LEU A 56 -3.77 -2.81 -3.52
C LEU A 56 -2.58 -3.54 -2.88
N LEU A 57 -2.49 -4.87 -2.99
CA LEU A 57 -1.27 -5.59 -2.62
C LEU A 57 -0.10 -5.27 -3.56
N VAL A 58 -0.34 -5.20 -4.87
CA VAL A 58 0.69 -4.75 -5.82
C VAL A 58 1.10 -3.31 -5.53
N LEU A 59 0.13 -2.40 -5.36
CA LEU A 59 0.38 -1.02 -5.00
C LEU A 59 1.20 -0.92 -3.71
N SER A 60 0.87 -1.75 -2.69
CA SER A 60 1.62 -1.82 -1.44
C SER A 60 3.10 -2.19 -1.68
N LEU A 61 3.37 -3.16 -2.54
CA LEU A 61 4.76 -3.53 -2.87
C LEU A 61 5.50 -2.40 -3.60
N VAL A 62 4.82 -1.69 -4.51
CA VAL A 62 5.38 -0.56 -5.25
C VAL A 62 5.71 0.61 -4.32
N VAL A 63 4.76 1.03 -3.48
CA VAL A 63 4.94 2.21 -2.61
C VAL A 63 6.05 2.02 -1.58
N LEU A 64 6.31 0.79 -1.13
CA LEU A 64 7.37 0.52 -0.16
C LEU A 64 8.77 0.95 -0.67
N SER A 65 8.98 0.99 -1.99
CA SER A 65 10.20 1.53 -2.58
C SER A 65 10.31 3.05 -2.39
N TYR A 66 9.19 3.77 -2.51
CA TYR A 66 9.15 5.23 -2.39
C TYR A 66 9.08 5.74 -0.95
N VAL A 67 8.54 4.96 -0.01
CA VAL A 67 8.39 5.42 1.39
C VAL A 67 9.72 5.82 2.02
N ASP A 68 10.78 5.08 1.72
CA ASP A 68 12.09 5.36 2.30
C ASP A 68 12.68 6.67 1.77
N GLU A 69 12.36 7.04 0.53
CA GLU A 69 12.82 8.24 -0.17
C GLU A 69 12.01 9.49 0.18
N ALA A 70 10.78 9.34 0.70
CA ALA A 70 9.92 10.46 1.03
C ALA A 70 10.50 11.33 2.16
N ASN A 71 10.42 12.66 2.00
CA ASN A 71 10.78 13.62 3.04
C ASN A 71 9.65 13.72 4.09
N LEU A 72 9.56 12.69 4.93
CA LEU A 72 8.56 12.54 5.98
C LEU A 72 9.20 12.06 7.29
N PRO A 73 8.67 12.50 8.45
CA PRO A 73 9.04 11.91 9.73
C PRO A 73 8.77 10.39 9.74
N GLU A 74 9.56 9.63 10.50
CA GLU A 74 9.42 8.17 10.53
C GLU A 74 8.04 7.68 10.99
N GLY A 75 7.31 8.46 11.79
CA GLY A 75 5.92 8.16 12.15
C GLY A 75 5.00 8.08 10.92
N TRP A 76 5.12 9.05 10.01
CA TRP A 76 4.35 9.07 8.76
C TRP A 76 4.79 7.97 7.79
N LYS A 77 6.10 7.73 7.68
CA LYS A 77 6.60 6.59 6.89
C LYS A 77 6.07 5.26 7.43
N GLY A 78 6.04 5.08 8.75
CA GLY A 78 5.43 3.93 9.42
C GLY A 78 3.94 3.78 9.10
N PHE A 79 3.17 4.86 9.21
CA PHE A 79 1.76 4.87 8.83
C PHE A 79 1.55 4.44 7.38
N ILE A 80 2.29 5.00 6.41
CA ILE A 80 2.15 4.66 4.98
C ILE A 80 2.47 3.18 4.72
N ARG A 81 3.51 2.63 5.36
CA ARG A 81 3.86 1.19 5.27
C ARG A 81 2.73 0.26 5.72
N SER A 82 1.80 0.74 6.53
CA SER A 82 0.65 -0.02 7.03
C SER A 82 -0.67 0.36 6.37
N ALA A 83 -0.86 1.61 5.97
CA ALA A 83 -2.13 2.15 5.46
C ALA A 83 -2.60 1.44 4.18
N ILE A 84 -1.71 1.28 3.20
CA ILE A 84 -2.06 0.67 1.91
C ILE A 84 -2.32 -0.84 2.08
N PRO A 85 -1.47 -1.62 2.81
CA PRO A 85 -1.80 -3.00 3.17
C PRO A 85 -3.10 -3.16 3.95
N ALA A 86 -3.38 -2.28 4.93
CA ALA A 86 -4.63 -2.33 5.67
C ALA A 86 -5.83 -2.10 4.74
N SER A 87 -5.71 -1.18 3.79
CA SER A 87 -6.74 -0.93 2.77
C SER A 87 -6.95 -2.15 1.85
N ALA A 88 -5.87 -2.87 1.52
CA ALA A 88 -5.93 -4.14 0.79
C ALA A 88 -6.65 -5.27 1.54
N ILE A 89 -6.98 -5.07 2.83
CA ILE A 89 -7.79 -5.98 3.63
C ILE A 89 -9.19 -5.40 3.83
N LEU A 90 -9.30 -4.13 4.23
CA LEU A 90 -10.57 -3.49 4.57
C LEU A 90 -11.54 -3.47 3.38
N LEU A 91 -11.09 -3.09 2.18
CA LEU A 91 -11.96 -3.01 1.01
C LEU A 91 -12.47 -4.41 0.61
N PRO A 92 -11.61 -5.44 0.43
CA PRO A 92 -12.10 -6.77 0.10
C PRO A 92 -13.01 -7.37 1.18
N VAL A 93 -12.70 -7.20 2.46
CA VAL A 93 -13.57 -7.67 3.56
C VAL A 93 -14.94 -7.01 3.49
N ALA A 94 -15.00 -5.70 3.26
CA ALA A 94 -16.26 -4.98 3.10
C ALA A 94 -17.09 -5.53 1.94
N PHE A 95 -16.46 -5.71 0.77
CA PHE A 95 -17.16 -6.14 -0.43
C PHE A 95 -17.60 -7.61 -0.39
N PHE A 96 -16.77 -8.52 0.13
CA PHE A 96 -17.16 -9.93 0.26
C PHE A 96 -18.22 -10.15 1.33
N LEU A 97 -18.02 -9.57 2.52
CA LEU A 97 -18.84 -9.89 3.69
C LEU A 97 -20.12 -9.05 3.78
N SER A 98 -20.26 -7.98 3.00
CA SER A 98 -21.51 -7.23 2.95
C SER A 98 -22.64 -7.96 2.22
N VAL A 99 -22.31 -8.97 1.40
CA VAL A 99 -23.28 -9.76 0.60
C VAL A 99 -23.02 -11.26 0.69
N VAL A 100 -22.92 -11.78 1.92
CA VAL A 100 -22.72 -13.23 2.18
C VAL A 100 -23.96 -14.04 1.79
N SER A 101 -25.16 -13.50 2.02
CA SER A 101 -26.40 -14.18 1.65
C SER A 101 -26.54 -14.28 0.13
N PRO A 102 -26.88 -15.45 -0.42
CA PRO A 102 -27.19 -15.59 -1.84
C PRO A 102 -28.36 -14.72 -2.31
N ASP A 103 -29.31 -14.44 -1.41
CA ASP A 103 -30.51 -13.65 -1.68
C ASP A 103 -30.34 -12.16 -1.30
N ALA A 104 -29.12 -11.70 -1.05
CA ALA A 104 -28.86 -10.31 -0.67
C ALA A 104 -29.32 -9.34 -1.78
N THR A 105 -30.26 -8.46 -1.44
CA THR A 105 -30.72 -7.36 -2.31
C THR A 105 -30.01 -6.04 -2.02
N GLU A 106 -29.34 -5.94 -0.88
CA GLU A 106 -28.52 -4.80 -0.48
C GLU A 106 -27.32 -5.26 0.37
N PRO A 107 -26.23 -4.46 0.44
CA PRO A 107 -25.10 -4.75 1.30
C PRO A 107 -25.45 -4.50 2.78
N ASN A 108 -25.00 -5.38 3.69
CA ASN A 108 -25.09 -5.12 5.13
C ASN A 108 -24.07 -4.05 5.60
N ALA A 109 -24.14 -3.68 6.89
CA ALA A 109 -23.32 -2.62 7.49
C ALA A 109 -21.80 -2.80 7.34
N LEU A 110 -21.28 -4.01 7.05
CA LEU A 110 -19.86 -4.21 6.77
C LEU A 110 -19.38 -3.44 5.53
N ILE A 111 -20.29 -3.01 4.65
CA ILE A 111 -19.94 -2.13 3.52
C ILE A 111 -19.27 -0.83 3.98
N TYR A 112 -19.52 -0.38 5.22
CA TYR A 112 -18.88 0.82 5.76
C TYR A 112 -17.36 0.70 5.90
N LEU A 113 -16.83 -0.53 6.00
CA LEU A 113 -15.39 -0.77 6.00
C LEU A 113 -14.73 -0.37 4.67
N ALA A 114 -15.48 -0.37 3.55
CA ALA A 114 -14.96 0.10 2.27
C ALA A 114 -14.65 1.60 2.32
N TYR A 115 -15.52 2.42 2.92
CA TYR A 115 -15.27 3.85 3.09
C TYR A 115 -14.11 4.11 4.04
N VAL A 116 -14.03 3.39 5.16
CA VAL A 116 -12.90 3.49 6.09
C VAL A 116 -11.58 3.16 5.38
N GLY A 117 -11.54 2.05 4.66
CA GLY A 117 -10.37 1.65 3.89
C GLY A 117 -10.02 2.66 2.80
N ALA A 118 -11.01 3.22 2.10
CA ALA A 118 -10.77 4.23 1.07
C ALA A 118 -10.17 5.52 1.66
N VAL A 119 -10.65 5.95 2.83
CA VAL A 119 -10.09 7.10 3.54
C VAL A 119 -8.65 6.83 3.99
N VAL A 120 -8.37 5.66 4.56
CA VAL A 120 -7.01 5.26 4.97
C VAL A 120 -6.06 5.22 3.77
N LEU A 121 -6.50 4.63 2.66
CA LEU A 121 -5.77 4.59 1.40
C LEU A 121 -5.47 5.99 0.88
N ALA A 122 -6.49 6.86 0.82
CA ALA A 122 -6.35 8.23 0.32
C ALA A 122 -5.36 9.04 1.16
N ILE A 123 -5.48 9.00 2.49
CA ILE A 123 -4.56 9.68 3.39
C ILE A 123 -3.13 9.16 3.19
N GLY A 124 -2.93 7.83 3.08
CA GLY A 124 -1.62 7.23 2.85
C GLY A 124 -0.99 7.66 1.52
N LEU A 125 -1.76 7.64 0.43
CA LEU A 125 -1.28 8.03 -0.90
C LEU A 125 -0.98 9.53 -0.99
N ILE A 126 -1.86 10.38 -0.45
CA ILE A 126 -1.66 11.83 -0.42
C ILE A 126 -0.44 12.17 0.43
N ALA A 127 -0.31 11.58 1.63
CA ALA A 127 0.85 11.82 2.50
C ALA A 127 2.16 11.41 1.82
N LEU A 128 2.20 10.24 1.18
CA LEU A 128 3.36 9.79 0.42
C LEU A 128 3.68 10.74 -0.74
N GLY A 129 2.69 11.07 -1.56
CA GLY A 129 2.86 11.97 -2.70
C GLY A 129 3.38 13.34 -2.30
N VAL A 130 2.80 13.95 -1.25
CA VAL A 130 3.29 15.21 -0.67
C VAL A 130 4.71 15.05 -0.15
N GLY A 131 5.02 13.95 0.55
CA GLY A 131 6.35 13.66 1.07
C GLY A 131 7.42 13.52 -0.02
N LEU A 132 7.05 13.02 -1.21
CA LEU A 132 7.95 12.90 -2.36
C LEU A 132 8.13 14.24 -3.11
N ILE A 133 7.12 15.10 -3.10
CA ILE A 133 7.17 16.42 -3.76
C ILE A 133 7.97 17.44 -2.94
N ARG A 134 7.92 17.35 -1.60
CA ARG A 134 8.65 18.24 -0.71
C ARG A 134 10.16 18.11 -0.95
N ARG A 135 10.78 19.15 -1.52
CA ARG A 135 12.22 19.27 -1.66
C ARG A 135 12.88 19.21 -0.28
N GLU A 136 14.07 18.63 -0.21
CA GLU A 136 14.98 18.94 0.90
C GLU A 136 15.29 20.43 0.79
N ASP A 137 15.00 21.20 1.84
CA ASP A 137 15.59 22.52 1.99
C ASP A 137 17.09 22.29 2.24
N THR A 138 17.85 22.08 1.18
CA THR A 138 19.29 22.25 1.23
C THR A 138 19.50 23.72 1.55
N VAL A 139 19.88 24.02 2.80
CA VAL A 139 20.42 25.32 3.16
C VAL A 139 21.65 25.55 2.28
N PRO A 140 21.66 26.49 1.33
CA PRO A 140 22.87 26.85 0.63
C PRO A 140 23.57 27.92 1.49
N GLY A 141 24.59 27.51 2.25
CA GLY A 141 25.45 28.43 3.00
C GLY A 141 26.63 27.69 3.61
N GLY A 142 27.88 27.92 3.23
CA GLY A 142 28.41 28.91 2.31
C GLY A 142 29.81 28.52 1.82
N THR A 143 30.18 29.14 0.70
CA THR A 143 31.51 29.12 0.06
C THR A 143 32.58 29.73 0.97
N GLY A 144 33.72 29.07 1.09
CA GLY A 144 34.95 29.62 1.65
C GLY A 144 36.16 28.88 1.08
N ASP A 145 36.69 29.42 -0.01
CA ASP A 145 38.01 29.14 -0.57
C ASP A 145 39.10 29.32 0.50
N GLU A 146 39.75 28.24 0.91
CA GLU A 146 41.13 28.30 1.41
C GLU A 146 41.94 27.17 0.77
N ARG A 147 42.79 27.57 -0.19
CA ARG A 147 43.86 26.74 -0.76
C ARG A 147 44.75 26.14 0.33
N PRO A 148 45.31 24.95 0.11
CA PRO A 148 46.25 24.35 1.06
C PRO A 148 47.59 25.11 1.07
N PRO A 149 48.18 25.45 2.24
CA PRO A 149 49.56 25.87 2.30
C PRO A 149 50.48 24.67 2.03
N ALA A 150 51.42 24.88 1.10
CA ALA A 150 52.45 23.93 0.72
C ALA A 150 53.33 23.51 1.91
N THR A 151 53.66 22.22 1.95
CA THR A 151 54.59 21.58 2.88
C THR A 151 56.00 22.17 2.77
N PRO A 152 56.69 22.48 3.89
CA PRO A 152 58.14 22.44 3.93
C PRO A 152 58.59 21.07 4.44
N ALA A 153 59.38 20.38 3.61
CA ALA A 153 60.18 19.24 4.02
C ALA A 153 61.08 19.62 5.20
N THR A 154 61.14 18.80 6.24
CA THR A 154 62.27 18.83 7.19
C THR A 154 62.67 17.39 7.51
N ARG A 155 63.88 17.07 7.05
CA ARG A 155 64.68 15.90 7.39
C ARG A 155 65.11 15.97 8.85
N LEU A 156 65.37 14.80 9.46
CA LEU A 156 66.46 14.43 10.39
C LEU A 156 65.92 13.34 11.32
N ARG A 157 66.26 12.07 11.06
CA ARG A 157 67.41 11.29 11.58
C ARG A 157 66.99 10.43 12.77
#